data_AF-A0A838WGF5-F1
#
_entry.id   AF-A0A838WGF5-F1
#
_cell.length_a   1.000
_cell.length_b   1.000
_cell.length_c   1.000
_cell.angle_alpha   90.00
_cell.angle_beta   90.00
_cell.angle_gamma   90.00
#
_symmetry.space_group_name_H-M   'P 1'
#
loop_
_entity.id
_entity.type
_entity.pdbx_description
1 polymer ?
#
loop_
_entity_poly.entity_id
_entity_poly.type
_entity_poly.pdbx_seq_one_letter_code
_entity_poly.pdbx_strand_id
1 'polypeptide(L)'
;MPNPSVKNLLSDNLPHTPNQENTIRIRGARQHNLKNIDLDLPRDQLIVFTGVSGSGKSSLAFDTIFAEGQRRYVESLSAYARQFLGQLDKPDVESIEGLSPAISIDQKSTSHNPRSTVGTVTEIYDYLRLLYGRAGEPHCPHCDRSISPQTIDQMCDRILSLPDRTRFQILAPVLRGKKGNHRKLLSSLAAQGFVRARINGEILELSEGIELDKNISHNIELVIDRLVKKEGIQERLVDSLTTCLK
;
A
#
# COMPACT_ATOMS: atom_id res chain seq x y z
N MET A 1 -61.41 -21.44 -11.39
CA MET A 1 -61.00 -20.81 -12.67
C MET A 1 -59.67 -21.41 -13.08
N PRO A 2 -59.56 -22.03 -14.26
CA PRO A 2 -58.35 -22.74 -14.68
C PRO A 2 -57.26 -21.78 -15.16
N ASN A 3 -56.02 -22.16 -14.86
CA ASN A 3 -54.76 -21.47 -15.12
C ASN A 3 -54.53 -21.26 -16.63
N PRO A 4 -54.23 -20.05 -17.14
CA PRO A 4 -53.91 -19.87 -18.55
C PRO A 4 -52.49 -20.36 -18.82
N SER A 5 -52.43 -21.52 -19.49
CA SER A 5 -51.49 -21.89 -20.55
C SER A 5 -50.10 -21.25 -20.49
N VAL A 6 -49.13 -22.05 -20.05
CA VAL A 6 -47.70 -21.90 -20.35
C VAL A 6 -47.54 -21.82 -21.87
N LYS A 7 -47.51 -20.61 -22.43
CA LYS A 7 -47.12 -20.36 -23.81
C LYS A 7 -45.60 -20.33 -23.88
N ASN A 8 -45.07 -21.27 -24.66
CA ASN A 8 -43.70 -21.40 -25.16
C ASN A 8 -42.86 -20.12 -25.07
N LEU A 9 -41.87 -20.13 -24.16
CA LEU A 9 -40.77 -19.16 -24.07
C LEU A 9 -39.52 -19.62 -24.86
N LEU A 10 -39.69 -20.48 -25.87
CA LEU A 10 -38.59 -21.11 -26.62
C LEU A 10 -38.71 -20.92 -28.14
N SER A 11 -39.07 -19.73 -28.61
CA SER A 11 -39.13 -19.45 -30.06
C SER A 11 -38.52 -18.13 -30.53
N ASP A 12 -37.66 -17.47 -29.74
CA ASP A 12 -36.91 -16.29 -30.20
C ASP A 12 -35.41 -16.58 -30.28
N ASN A 13 -35.03 -17.63 -31.01
CA ASN A 13 -33.68 -17.76 -31.57
C ASN A 13 -33.64 -17.02 -32.91
N LEU A 14 -33.67 -15.68 -32.85
CA LEU A 14 -33.24 -14.86 -33.97
C LEU A 14 -31.69 -14.85 -33.98
N PRO A 15 -31.02 -15.07 -35.13
CA PRO A 15 -29.59 -14.81 -35.20
C PRO A 15 -29.37 -13.31 -34.95
N HIS A 16 -28.70 -12.97 -33.85
CA HIS A 16 -28.16 -11.63 -33.66
C HIS A 16 -27.28 -11.33 -34.88
N THR A 17 -27.81 -10.54 -35.81
CA THR A 17 -26.99 -9.98 -36.87
C THR A 17 -26.00 -9.05 -36.14
N PRO A 18 -24.68 -9.27 -36.22
CA PRO A 18 -23.74 -8.42 -35.50
C PRO A 18 -23.97 -7.00 -35.99
N ASN A 19 -24.39 -6.12 -35.08
CA ASN A 19 -24.38 -4.70 -35.36
C ASN A 19 -22.93 -4.35 -35.73
N GLN A 20 -22.68 -3.91 -36.97
CA GLN A 20 -21.32 -3.79 -37.53
C GLN A 20 -20.40 -2.89 -36.70
N GLU A 21 -20.97 -2.04 -35.84
CA GLU A 21 -20.28 -1.11 -34.95
C GLU A 21 -19.78 -1.75 -33.64
N ASN A 22 -20.27 -2.94 -33.23
CA ASN A 22 -19.90 -3.57 -31.95
C ASN A 22 -19.09 -4.86 -32.09
N THR A 23 -18.00 -4.78 -32.85
CA THR A 23 -17.12 -5.93 -33.17
C THR A 23 -15.66 -5.57 -32.93
N ILE A 24 -14.90 -6.48 -32.32
CA ILE A 24 -13.43 -6.41 -32.30
C ILE A 24 -12.92 -7.06 -33.58
N ARG A 25 -12.29 -6.27 -34.45
CA ARG A 25 -11.79 -6.73 -35.74
C ARG A 25 -10.28 -6.88 -35.68
N ILE A 26 -9.77 -8.07 -35.96
CA ILE A 26 -8.36 -8.40 -35.97
C ILE A 26 -7.98 -8.70 -37.42
N ARG A 27 -6.94 -8.05 -37.93
CA ARG A 27 -6.45 -8.26 -39.30
C ARG A 27 -4.96 -8.58 -39.33
N GLY A 28 -4.62 -9.61 -40.09
CA GLY A 28 -3.25 -10.04 -40.34
C GLY A 28 -2.46 -10.42 -39.09
N ALA A 29 -3.06 -11.17 -38.15
CA ALA A 29 -2.34 -11.61 -36.96
C ALA A 29 -1.34 -12.72 -37.29
N ARG A 30 -0.07 -12.49 -36.96
CA ARG A 30 1.11 -13.34 -37.29
C ARG A 30 1.98 -13.68 -36.08
N GLN A 31 1.58 -13.27 -34.88
CA GLN A 31 2.32 -13.54 -33.66
C GLN A 31 2.59 -15.05 -33.48
N HIS A 32 3.85 -15.41 -33.23
CA HIS A 32 4.32 -16.79 -33.11
C HIS A 32 3.99 -17.69 -34.32
N ASN A 33 3.05 -18.62 -34.17
CA ASN A 33 2.71 -19.60 -35.21
C ASN A 33 1.41 -19.26 -35.96
N LEU A 34 0.81 -18.09 -35.68
CA LEU A 34 -0.37 -17.60 -36.41
C LEU A 34 -0.03 -17.38 -37.88
N LYS A 35 -0.94 -17.79 -38.77
CA LYS A 35 -0.73 -17.81 -40.22
C LYS A 35 -1.45 -16.66 -40.92
N ASN A 36 -1.15 -15.42 -40.50
CA ASN A 36 -1.75 -14.21 -41.03
C ASN A 36 -3.28 -14.25 -41.01
N ILE A 37 -3.85 -14.45 -39.82
CA ILE A 37 -5.28 -14.70 -39.66
C ILE A 37 -6.09 -13.40 -39.48
N ASP A 38 -7.30 -13.40 -40.02
CA ASP A 38 -8.30 -12.37 -39.82
C ASP A 38 -9.46 -12.93 -38.98
N LEU A 39 -9.93 -12.14 -38.02
CA LEU A 39 -11.01 -12.57 -37.12
C LEU A 39 -11.90 -11.38 -36.73
N ASP A 40 -13.20 -11.61 -36.74
CA ASP A 40 -14.21 -10.68 -36.22
C ASP A 40 -14.88 -11.29 -35.00
N LEU A 41 -14.74 -10.61 -33.86
CA LEU A 41 -15.22 -11.08 -32.56
C LEU A 41 -16.36 -10.16 -32.06
N PRO A 42 -17.52 -10.71 -31.66
CA PRO A 42 -18.60 -9.90 -31.12
C PRO A 42 -18.19 -9.31 -29.77
N ARG A 43 -18.27 -7.99 -29.62
CA ARG A 43 -17.96 -7.33 -28.35
C ARG A 43 -19.08 -7.56 -27.33
N ASP A 44 -18.74 -7.40 -26.05
CA ASP A 44 -19.66 -7.55 -24.90
C ASP A 44 -20.26 -8.96 -24.75
N GLN A 45 -19.55 -9.96 -25.25
CA GLN A 45 -19.91 -11.37 -25.14
C GLN A 45 -18.80 -12.18 -24.49
N LEU A 46 -19.18 -13.32 -23.90
CA LEU A 46 -18.23 -14.32 -23.44
C LEU A 46 -17.68 -15.09 -24.64
N ILE A 47 -16.47 -14.74 -25.08
CA ILE A 47 -15.77 -15.41 -26.18
C ILE A 47 -14.88 -16.51 -25.61
N VAL A 48 -15.00 -17.72 -26.15
CA VAL A 48 -14.17 -18.87 -25.75
C VAL A 48 -13.28 -19.30 -26.92
N PHE A 49 -11.97 -19.24 -26.73
CA PHE A 49 -10.99 -19.78 -27.69
C PHE A 49 -10.72 -21.25 -27.39
N THR A 50 -10.98 -22.12 -28.35
CA THR A 50 -10.82 -23.58 -28.21
C THR A 50 -9.95 -24.17 -29.33
N GLY A 51 -9.41 -25.37 -29.12
CA GLY A 51 -8.51 -26.06 -30.06
C GLY A 51 -7.36 -26.81 -29.39
N VAL A 52 -6.65 -27.64 -30.16
CA VAL A 52 -5.55 -28.50 -29.68
C VAL A 52 -4.37 -27.71 -29.07
N SER A 53 -3.58 -28.33 -28.19
CA SER A 53 -2.37 -27.70 -27.66
C SER A 53 -1.45 -27.22 -28.79
N GLY A 54 -0.88 -26.03 -28.66
CA GLY A 54 -0.03 -25.43 -29.70
C GLY A 54 -0.77 -24.83 -30.91
N SER A 55 -2.12 -24.84 -30.95
CA SER A 55 -2.89 -24.29 -32.08
C SER A 55 -2.84 -22.76 -32.25
N GLY A 56 -2.09 -22.03 -31.41
CA GLY A 56 -2.00 -20.57 -31.45
C GLY A 56 -3.05 -19.82 -30.63
N LYS A 57 -3.86 -20.50 -29.78
CA LYS A 57 -4.86 -19.85 -28.91
C LYS A 57 -4.24 -18.79 -28.00
N SER A 58 -3.18 -19.15 -27.28
CA SER A 58 -2.50 -18.23 -26.37
C SER A 58 -1.81 -17.10 -27.12
N SER A 59 -1.26 -17.40 -28.30
CA SER A 59 -0.63 -16.40 -29.17
C SER A 59 -1.63 -15.35 -29.67
N LEU A 60 -2.86 -15.76 -29.98
CA LEU A 60 -3.92 -14.84 -30.34
C LEU A 60 -4.48 -14.09 -29.13
N ALA A 61 -4.83 -14.79 -28.04
CA ALA A 61 -5.49 -14.20 -26.88
C ALA A 61 -4.55 -13.32 -26.04
N PHE A 62 -3.41 -13.84 -25.63
CA PHE A 62 -2.47 -13.16 -24.73
C PHE A 62 -1.44 -12.34 -25.51
N ASP A 63 -0.74 -12.98 -26.46
CA ASP A 63 0.42 -12.35 -27.11
C ASP A 63 0.01 -11.35 -28.21
N THR A 64 -1.26 -11.35 -28.66
CA THR A 64 -1.78 -10.41 -29.67
C THR A 64 -2.86 -9.48 -29.09
N ILE A 65 -4.03 -10.01 -28.73
CA ILE A 65 -5.18 -9.20 -28.31
C ILE A 65 -4.90 -8.48 -26.98
N PHE A 66 -4.50 -9.21 -25.94
CA PHE A 66 -4.19 -8.62 -24.63
C PHE A 66 -2.99 -7.69 -24.70
N ALA A 67 -1.89 -8.10 -25.35
CA ALA A 67 -0.70 -7.28 -25.51
C ALA A 67 -1.01 -5.94 -26.19
N GLU A 68 -1.76 -5.95 -27.28
CA GLU A 68 -2.17 -4.72 -27.99
C GLU A 68 -3.12 -3.86 -27.15
N GLY A 69 -4.04 -4.47 -26.40
CA GLY A 69 -4.97 -3.75 -25.53
C GLY A 69 -4.27 -3.06 -24.36
N GLN A 70 -3.29 -3.73 -23.76
CA GLN A 70 -2.46 -3.16 -22.70
C GLN A 70 -1.56 -2.04 -23.25
N ARG A 71 -0.91 -2.25 -24.40
CA ARG A 71 -0.05 -1.25 -25.06
C ARG A 71 -0.82 0.05 -25.33
N ARG A 72 -1.99 -0.03 -25.97
CA ARG A 72 -2.82 1.16 -26.27
C ARG A 72 -3.27 1.90 -25.02
N TYR A 73 -3.65 1.17 -23.97
CA TYR A 73 -4.03 1.79 -22.71
C TYR A 73 -2.86 2.53 -22.07
N VAL A 74 -1.68 1.92 -22.01
CA VAL A 74 -0.45 2.54 -21.50
C VAL A 74 -0.03 3.76 -22.32
N GLU A 75 -0.17 3.72 -23.64
CA GLU A 75 0.14 4.86 -24.52
C GLU A 75 -0.74 6.08 -24.27
N SER A 76 -1.96 5.88 -23.75
CA SER A 76 -2.86 6.96 -23.35
C SER A 76 -2.50 7.61 -22.00
N LEU A 77 -1.56 7.03 -21.24
CA LEU A 77 -1.10 7.57 -19.96
C LEU A 77 -0.14 8.77 -20.16
N SER A 78 0.31 9.35 -19.04
CA SER A 78 1.17 10.53 -19.02
C SER A 78 2.42 10.36 -19.90
N ALA A 79 2.92 11.46 -20.47
CA ALA A 79 4.13 11.46 -21.29
C ALA A 79 5.35 10.86 -20.56
N TYR A 80 5.39 11.01 -19.22
CA TYR A 80 6.37 10.38 -18.35
C TYR A 80 6.19 8.86 -18.26
N ALA A 81 4.96 8.37 -18.07
CA ALA A 81 4.68 6.93 -18.02
C ALA A 81 5.10 6.21 -19.31
N ARG A 82 4.92 6.86 -20.47
CA ARG A 82 5.40 6.36 -21.78
C ARG A 82 6.92 6.16 -21.88
N GLN A 83 7.72 6.96 -21.17
CA GLN A 83 9.18 6.82 -21.15
C GLN A 83 9.64 5.63 -20.29
N PHE A 84 8.91 5.32 -19.21
CA PHE A 84 9.29 4.29 -18.24
C PHE A 84 8.73 2.91 -18.55
N LEU A 85 7.55 2.83 -19.17
CA LEU A 85 6.92 1.55 -19.49
C LEU A 85 7.52 0.85 -20.71
N GLY A 86 8.55 1.44 -21.32
CA GLY A 86 9.30 0.85 -22.43
C GLY A 86 8.43 0.65 -23.67
N GLN A 87 9.09 0.40 -24.80
CA GLN A 87 8.42 -0.10 -25.99
C GLN A 87 7.90 -1.51 -25.65
N LEU A 88 6.67 -1.61 -25.15
CA LEU A 88 5.97 -2.90 -25.15
C LEU A 88 6.04 -3.41 -26.58
N ASP A 89 6.64 -4.59 -26.77
CA ASP A 89 6.82 -5.17 -28.11
C ASP A 89 5.47 -5.16 -28.82
N LYS A 90 5.41 -4.42 -29.93
CA LYS A 90 4.18 -4.33 -30.71
C LYS A 90 3.95 -5.74 -31.28
N PRO A 91 2.79 -6.36 -31.02
CA PRO A 91 2.51 -7.68 -31.57
C PRO A 91 2.51 -7.62 -33.09
N ASP A 92 2.90 -8.72 -33.74
CA ASP A 92 2.87 -8.82 -35.20
C ASP A 92 1.42 -9.01 -35.68
N VAL A 93 0.75 -7.88 -35.88
CA VAL A 93 -0.62 -7.75 -36.37
C VAL A 93 -0.72 -6.47 -37.21
N GLU A 94 -1.50 -6.51 -38.29
CA GLU A 94 -1.67 -5.33 -39.16
C GLU A 94 -2.52 -4.27 -38.50
N SER A 95 -3.70 -4.68 -38.02
CA SER A 95 -4.59 -3.80 -37.28
C SER A 95 -5.51 -4.59 -36.34
N ILE A 96 -5.88 -3.92 -35.25
CA ILE A 96 -6.96 -4.35 -34.37
C ILE A 96 -7.87 -3.15 -34.14
N GLU A 97 -9.16 -3.27 -34.43
CA GLU A 97 -10.17 -2.22 -34.22
C GLU A 97 -11.17 -2.65 -33.14
N GLY A 98 -11.79 -1.69 -32.47
CA GLY A 98 -12.81 -1.97 -31.44
C GLY A 98 -12.28 -2.54 -30.12
N LEU A 99 -10.96 -2.55 -29.91
CA LEU A 99 -10.32 -3.12 -28.73
C LEU A 99 -10.48 -2.23 -27.48
N SER A 100 -10.87 -2.84 -26.36
CA SER A 100 -10.93 -2.18 -25.04
C SER A 100 -9.58 -2.31 -24.30
N PRO A 101 -9.33 -1.50 -23.25
CA PRO A 101 -8.26 -1.78 -22.31
C PRO A 101 -8.38 -3.23 -21.82
N ALA A 102 -7.30 -3.99 -21.94
CA ALA A 102 -7.30 -5.42 -21.67
C ALA A 102 -6.63 -5.75 -20.34
N ILE A 103 -7.18 -6.73 -19.62
CA ILE A 103 -6.63 -7.28 -18.38
C ILE A 103 -6.43 -8.78 -18.60
N SER A 104 -5.23 -9.28 -18.30
CA SER A 104 -4.93 -10.71 -18.31
C SER A 104 -5.16 -11.27 -16.91
N ILE A 105 -5.88 -12.38 -16.85
CA ILE A 105 -6.02 -13.21 -15.65
C ILE A 105 -5.47 -14.59 -16.04
N ASP A 106 -4.20 -14.83 -15.71
CA ASP A 106 -3.52 -16.10 -15.96
C ASP A 106 -3.17 -16.83 -14.66
N GLN A 107 -2.71 -18.08 -14.79
CA GLN A 107 -2.27 -18.90 -13.65
C GLN A 107 -0.78 -18.74 -13.36
N LYS A 108 -0.10 -17.68 -13.84
CA LYS A 108 1.33 -17.51 -13.54
C LYS A 108 1.50 -17.33 -12.03
N SER A 109 2.47 -18.02 -11.46
CA SER A 109 2.68 -18.01 -10.02
C SER A 109 2.89 -16.58 -9.52
N THR A 110 2.02 -16.14 -8.62
CA THR A 110 2.19 -14.89 -7.90
C THR A 110 3.50 -14.93 -7.10
N SER A 111 4.16 -13.77 -7.00
CA SER A 111 5.38 -13.55 -6.20
C SER A 111 5.42 -14.37 -4.89
N HIS A 112 6.47 -15.18 -4.71
CA HIS A 112 6.72 -15.98 -3.51
C HIS A 112 7.28 -15.16 -2.34
N ASN A 113 6.76 -13.95 -2.11
CA ASN A 113 7.18 -13.16 -0.96
C ASN A 113 6.59 -13.80 0.32
N PRO A 114 7.42 -14.27 1.29
CA PRO A 114 6.93 -14.92 2.49
C PRO A 114 6.11 -14.01 3.41
N ARG A 115 6.11 -12.69 3.18
CA ARG A 115 5.25 -11.73 3.90
C ARG A 115 3.91 -11.50 3.21
N SER A 116 3.71 -12.06 2.01
CA SER A 116 2.44 -11.98 1.29
C SER A 116 1.50 -13.08 1.77
N THR A 117 0.26 -12.71 2.02
CA THR A 117 -0.83 -13.61 2.42
C THR A 117 -2.05 -13.35 1.54
N VAL A 118 -3.06 -14.21 1.61
CA VAL A 118 -4.34 -13.97 0.93
C VAL A 118 -4.92 -12.60 1.31
N GLY A 119 -4.83 -12.23 2.60
CA GLY A 119 -5.33 -10.95 3.09
C GLY A 119 -4.62 -9.73 2.52
N THR A 120 -3.31 -9.83 2.22
CA THR A 120 -2.56 -8.72 1.60
C THR A 120 -2.79 -8.65 0.09
N VAL A 121 -2.95 -9.79 -0.59
CA VAL A 121 -3.23 -9.82 -2.04
C VAL A 121 -4.63 -9.30 -2.35
N THR A 122 -5.60 -9.57 -1.48
CA THR A 122 -6.99 -9.12 -1.61
C THR A 122 -7.25 -7.75 -0.97
N GLU A 123 -6.22 -7.12 -0.38
CA GLU A 123 -6.31 -5.88 0.41
C GLU A 123 -7.23 -5.94 1.65
N ILE A 124 -7.89 -7.07 1.92
CA ILE A 124 -8.74 -7.28 3.11
C ILE A 124 -7.97 -6.98 4.40
N TYR A 125 -6.68 -7.34 4.46
CA TYR A 125 -5.84 -7.05 5.62
C TYR A 125 -5.70 -5.55 5.89
N ASP A 126 -5.68 -4.70 4.85
CA ASP A 126 -5.60 -3.25 5.02
C ASP A 126 -6.93 -2.67 5.54
N TYR A 127 -8.07 -3.21 5.10
CA TYR A 127 -9.37 -2.89 5.70
C TYR A 127 -9.44 -3.33 7.15
N LEU A 128 -8.93 -4.51 7.50
CA LEU A 128 -8.87 -4.97 8.89
C LEU A 128 -7.99 -4.05 9.74
N ARG A 129 -6.84 -3.61 9.24
CA ARG A 129 -5.98 -2.65 9.96
C ARG A 129 -6.71 -1.33 10.20
N LEU A 130 -7.47 -0.83 9.24
CA LEU A 130 -8.28 0.37 9.40
C LEU A 130 -9.39 0.16 10.44
N LEU A 131 -10.07 -0.99 10.39
CA LEU A 131 -11.12 -1.37 11.34
C LEU A 131 -10.57 -1.42 12.76
N TYR A 132 -9.51 -2.20 13.02
CA TYR A 132 -8.91 -2.30 14.35
C TYR A 132 -8.25 -0.99 14.79
N GLY A 133 -7.70 -0.20 13.88
CA GLY A 133 -7.12 1.11 14.21
C GLY A 133 -8.16 2.16 14.61
N ARG A 134 -9.42 2.03 14.18
CA ARG A 134 -10.49 2.99 14.49
C ARG A 134 -11.50 2.52 15.52
N ALA A 135 -11.82 1.23 15.52
CA ALA A 135 -12.86 0.63 16.36
C ALA A 135 -12.31 -0.43 17.33
N GLY A 136 -11.02 -0.76 17.25
CA GLY A 136 -10.39 -1.70 18.18
C GLY A 136 -10.19 -1.06 19.55
N GLU A 137 -10.61 -1.76 20.59
CA GLU A 137 -10.32 -1.39 21.97
C GLU A 137 -9.01 -2.04 22.40
N PRO A 138 -7.94 -1.26 22.66
CA PRO A 138 -6.64 -1.83 23.02
C PRO A 138 -6.66 -2.34 24.46
N HIS A 139 -6.11 -3.54 24.67
CA HIS A 139 -6.02 -4.19 25.97
C HIS A 139 -4.58 -4.58 26.30
N CYS A 140 -4.22 -4.54 27.58
CA CYS A 140 -2.91 -4.97 28.06
C CYS A 140 -2.76 -6.50 27.96
N PRO A 141 -1.71 -7.05 27.32
CA PRO A 141 -1.56 -8.49 27.12
C PRO A 141 -1.30 -9.29 28.42
N HIS A 142 -0.94 -8.61 29.52
CA HIS A 142 -0.64 -9.27 30.80
C HIS A 142 -1.80 -9.26 31.80
N CYS A 143 -2.64 -8.22 31.75
CA CYS A 143 -3.68 -8.00 32.76
C CYS A 143 -5.05 -7.66 32.18
N ASP A 144 -5.18 -7.66 30.85
CA ASP A 144 -6.42 -7.45 30.09
C ASP A 144 -7.17 -6.14 30.43
N ARG A 145 -6.46 -5.16 31.02
CA ARG A 145 -7.04 -3.83 31.26
C ARG A 145 -7.04 -3.04 29.96
N SER A 146 -8.13 -2.32 29.72
CA SER A 146 -8.24 -1.34 28.63
C SER A 146 -7.10 -0.31 28.73
N ILE A 147 -6.41 -0.08 27.61
CA ILE A 147 -5.35 0.91 27.49
C ILE A 147 -6.00 2.25 27.16
N SER A 148 -6.04 3.14 28.15
CA SER A 148 -6.50 4.51 28.00
C SER A 148 -5.34 5.50 28.07
N PRO A 149 -5.52 6.74 27.58
CA PRO A 149 -4.62 7.84 27.89
C PRO A 149 -4.45 7.97 29.41
N GLN A 150 -3.21 8.25 29.85
CA GLN A 150 -2.90 8.46 31.27
C GLN A 150 -2.81 9.96 31.57
N THR A 151 -3.24 10.36 32.76
CA THR A 151 -3.01 11.72 33.26
C THR A 151 -1.59 11.87 33.77
N ILE A 152 -1.07 13.11 33.86
CA ILE A 152 0.27 13.37 34.41
C ILE A 152 0.36 12.83 35.84
N ASP A 153 -0.68 12.98 36.64
CA ASP A 153 -0.74 12.44 38.00
C ASP A 153 -0.59 10.91 38.03
N GLN A 154 -1.31 10.19 37.15
CA GLN A 154 -1.17 8.74 37.01
C GLN A 154 0.24 8.31 36.57
N MET A 155 0.88 9.11 35.70
CA MET A 155 2.28 8.87 35.31
C MET A 155 3.22 9.10 36.51
N CYS A 156 3.02 10.17 37.27
CA CYS A 156 3.77 10.47 38.49
C CYS A 156 3.65 9.35 39.51
N ASP A 157 2.44 8.91 39.84
CA ASP A 157 2.18 7.83 40.80
C ASP A 157 2.92 6.56 40.39
N ARG A 158 2.89 6.22 39.10
CA ARG A 158 3.60 5.06 38.57
C ARG A 158 5.12 5.19 38.72
N ILE A 159 5.69 6.36 38.44
CA ILE A 159 7.13 6.61 38.59
C ILE A 159 7.53 6.61 40.09
N LEU A 160 6.68 7.14 40.97
CA LEU A 160 6.92 7.16 42.42
C LEU A 160 6.85 5.76 43.05
N SER A 161 6.18 4.81 42.40
CA SER A 161 6.18 3.39 42.80
C SER A 161 7.52 2.67 42.55
N LEU A 162 8.45 3.29 41.83
CA LEU A 162 9.79 2.74 41.61
C LEU A 162 10.60 2.69 42.93
N PRO A 163 11.54 1.75 43.08
CA PRO A 163 12.41 1.66 44.25
C PRO A 163 13.14 2.97 44.53
N ASP A 164 13.41 3.23 45.82
CA ASP A 164 14.15 4.43 46.22
C ASP A 164 15.54 4.49 45.59
N ARG A 165 15.98 5.70 45.23
CA ARG A 165 17.24 5.97 44.51
C ARG A 165 17.34 5.43 43.08
N THR A 166 16.22 4.98 42.48
CA THR A 166 16.19 4.64 41.04
C THR A 166 16.51 5.88 40.20
N ARG A 167 17.49 5.77 39.30
CA ARG A 167 17.86 6.84 38.36
C ARG A 167 17.14 6.63 37.04
N PHE A 168 16.53 7.69 36.50
CA PHE A 168 15.81 7.62 35.23
C PHE A 168 15.94 8.93 34.44
N GLN A 169 15.62 8.86 33.16
CA GLN A 169 15.63 10.00 32.25
C GLN A 169 14.24 10.17 31.65
N ILE A 170 13.77 11.41 31.56
CA ILE A 170 12.54 11.76 30.86
C ILE A 170 12.92 12.16 29.46
N LEU A 171 12.43 11.39 28.48
CA LEU A 171 12.76 11.56 27.07
C LEU A 171 11.49 11.90 26.29
N ALA A 172 11.52 13.00 25.54
CA ALA A 172 10.45 13.38 24.63
C ALA A 172 10.76 12.87 23.21
N PRO A 173 9.98 11.92 22.65
CA PRO A 173 10.26 11.33 21.34
C PRO A 173 9.82 12.27 20.21
N VAL A 174 10.65 13.24 19.86
CA VAL A 174 10.33 14.27 18.86
C VAL A 174 10.27 13.71 17.43
N LEU A 175 11.09 12.71 17.11
CA LEU A 175 11.12 12.11 15.77
C LEU A 175 11.37 10.61 15.84
N ARG A 176 10.56 9.82 15.12
CA ARG A 176 10.66 8.36 15.05
C ARG A 176 10.72 7.88 13.59
N GLY A 177 11.79 7.18 13.22
CA GLY A 177 11.92 6.46 11.96
C GLY A 177 11.85 7.30 10.68
N LYS A 178 12.15 8.61 10.74
CA LYS A 178 12.09 9.48 9.55
C LYS A 178 13.47 9.68 8.94
N LYS A 179 13.54 9.56 7.61
CA LYS A 179 14.72 9.89 6.82
C LYS A 179 14.92 11.40 6.73
N GLY A 180 16.17 11.85 6.71
CA GLY A 180 16.50 13.26 6.56
C GLY A 180 17.60 13.72 7.51
N ASN A 181 18.18 14.88 7.19
CA ASN A 181 19.23 15.49 8.00
C ASN A 181 18.72 16.21 9.26
N HIS A 182 17.41 16.52 9.31
CA HIS A 182 16.70 17.16 10.42
C HIS A 182 17.38 18.41 11.03
N ARG A 183 18.23 19.13 10.26
CA ARG A 183 19.00 20.27 10.77
C ARG A 183 18.12 21.37 11.37
N LYS A 184 17.02 21.72 10.71
CA LYS A 184 16.06 22.73 11.20
C LYS A 184 15.42 22.35 12.54
N LEU A 185 15.14 21.06 12.71
CA LEU A 185 14.57 20.54 13.95
C LEU A 185 15.59 20.67 15.09
N LEU A 186 16.81 20.16 14.88
CA LEU A 186 17.87 20.19 15.88
C LEU A 186 18.23 21.63 16.27
N SER A 187 18.33 22.55 15.30
CA SER A 187 18.60 23.97 15.57
C SER A 187 17.45 24.63 16.35
N SER A 188 16.20 24.28 16.06
CA SER A 188 15.04 24.82 16.79
C SER A 188 15.01 24.34 18.24
N LEU A 189 15.36 23.07 18.49
CA LEU A 189 15.45 22.51 19.85
C LEU A 189 16.59 23.15 20.64
N ALA A 190 17.75 23.37 20.01
CA ALA A 190 18.85 24.11 20.61
C ALA A 190 18.44 25.56 20.96
N ALA A 191 17.72 26.24 20.06
CA ALA A 191 17.23 27.60 20.28
C ALA A 191 16.19 27.71 21.42
N GLN A 192 15.44 26.63 21.68
CA GLN A 192 14.54 26.53 22.83
C GLN A 192 15.27 26.27 24.16
N GLY A 193 16.61 26.13 24.14
CA GLY A 193 17.44 25.98 25.33
C GLY A 193 17.70 24.53 25.74
N PHE A 194 17.30 23.55 24.93
CA PHE A 194 17.62 22.16 25.21
C PHE A 194 19.10 21.87 24.88
N VAL A 195 19.74 21.08 25.75
CA VAL A 195 21.19 20.81 25.66
C VAL A 195 21.49 19.46 25.03
N ARG A 196 20.67 18.43 25.30
CA ARG A 196 20.98 17.04 24.95
C ARG A 196 19.82 16.35 24.24
N ALA A 197 20.16 15.56 23.24
CA ALA A 197 19.23 14.65 22.57
C ALA A 197 19.86 13.26 22.44
N ARG A 198 19.05 12.23 22.59
CA ARG A 198 19.40 10.85 22.26
C ARG A 198 19.03 10.60 20.81
N ILE A 199 20.04 10.42 19.96
CA ILE A 199 19.89 10.17 18.53
C ILE A 199 20.35 8.75 18.24
N ASN A 200 19.48 7.91 17.70
CA ASN A 200 19.77 6.51 17.40
C ASN A 200 20.35 5.71 18.60
N GLY A 201 20.02 6.11 19.83
CA GLY A 201 20.51 5.48 21.07
C GLY A 201 21.70 6.19 21.72
N GLU A 202 22.40 7.09 21.01
CA GLU A 202 23.55 7.83 21.52
C GLU A 202 23.15 9.22 22.02
N ILE A 203 23.64 9.62 23.20
CA ILE A 203 23.36 10.94 23.77
C ILE A 203 24.38 11.94 23.23
N LEU A 204 23.91 12.93 22.48
CA LEU A 204 24.72 13.98 21.87
C LEU A 204 24.31 15.36 22.41
N GLU A 205 25.27 16.28 22.47
CA GLU A 205 24.99 17.67 22.82
C GLU A 205 24.56 18.45 21.56
N LEU A 206 23.44 19.18 21.66
CA LEU A 206 22.87 19.92 20.54
C LEU A 206 23.76 21.08 20.07
N SER A 207 24.73 21.50 20.89
CA SER A 207 25.75 22.48 20.56
C SER A 207 26.82 21.97 19.58
N GLU A 208 27.03 20.66 19.46
CA GLU A 208 28.17 20.08 18.74
C GLU A 208 27.98 19.98 17.21
N GLY A 209 26.98 20.65 16.63
CA GLY A 209 26.82 20.70 15.16
C GLY A 209 26.52 19.33 14.54
N ILE A 210 25.48 18.66 15.04
CA ILE A 210 25.10 17.29 14.64
C ILE A 210 24.74 17.21 13.15
N GLU A 211 25.39 16.31 12.42
CA GLU A 211 25.07 15.99 11.02
C GLU A 211 24.47 14.59 10.88
N LEU A 212 23.29 14.52 10.26
CA LEU A 212 22.58 13.27 10.00
C LEU A 212 22.48 13.02 8.49
N ASP A 213 22.56 11.75 8.09
CA ASP A 213 22.44 11.34 6.69
C ASP A 213 20.99 11.49 6.20
N LYS A 214 20.82 12.16 5.06
CA LYS A 214 19.50 12.34 4.43
C LYS A 214 18.83 11.03 4.00
N ASN A 215 19.60 9.98 3.73
CA ASN A 215 19.11 8.73 3.16
C ASN A 215 18.73 7.68 4.22
N ILE A 216 19.15 7.89 5.47
CA ILE A 216 18.98 6.96 6.59
C ILE A 216 17.85 7.45 7.50
N SER A 217 17.08 6.52 8.05
CA SER A 217 16.04 6.84 9.04
C SER A 217 16.67 7.06 10.41
N HIS A 218 16.31 8.16 11.06
CA HIS A 218 16.81 8.50 12.39
C HIS A 218 15.68 8.46 13.44
N ASN A 219 16.04 8.21 14.70
CA ASN A 219 15.20 8.42 15.87
C ASN A 219 15.85 9.50 16.73
N ILE A 220 15.09 10.53 17.11
CA ILE A 220 15.56 11.66 17.92
C ILE A 220 14.63 11.81 19.12
N GLU A 221 15.20 11.68 20.31
CA GLU A 221 14.51 11.81 21.58
C GLU A 221 15.20 12.89 22.41
N LEU A 222 14.47 13.92 22.80
CA LEU A 222 15.01 15.03 23.58
C LEU A 222 15.18 14.62 25.04
N VAL A 223 16.32 14.92 25.64
CA VAL A 223 16.52 14.68 27.07
C VAL A 223 15.96 15.85 27.85
N ILE A 224 14.78 15.68 28.43
CA ILE A 224 14.07 16.73 29.18
C ILE A 224 14.67 16.88 30.59
N ASP A 225 14.78 15.77 31.32
CA ASP A 225 15.36 15.78 32.66
C ASP A 225 16.02 14.44 33.01
N ARG A 226 16.95 14.49 33.97
CA ARG A 226 17.63 13.35 34.58
C ARG A 226 17.34 13.38 36.08
N LEU A 227 16.53 12.43 36.53
CA LEU A 227 15.97 12.41 37.87
C LEU A 227 16.43 11.17 38.64
N VAL A 228 16.42 11.30 39.96
CA VAL A 228 16.68 10.19 40.89
C VAL A 228 15.50 10.14 41.85
N LYS A 229 14.81 9.00 41.94
CA LYS A 229 13.67 8.84 42.84
C LYS A 229 14.14 9.08 44.28
N LYS A 230 13.57 10.10 44.91
CA LYS A 230 13.77 10.51 46.31
C LYS A 230 12.49 11.19 46.80
N GLU A 231 12.34 11.33 48.11
CA GLU A 231 11.22 12.10 48.68
C GLU A 231 11.26 13.57 48.20
N GLY A 232 10.07 14.15 47.97
CA GLY A 232 9.92 15.54 47.52
C GLY A 232 10.21 15.80 46.04
N ILE A 233 10.36 14.77 45.19
CA ILE A 233 10.61 14.95 43.74
C ILE A 233 9.37 15.31 42.90
N GLN A 234 8.17 15.24 43.49
CA GLN A 234 6.89 15.33 42.77
C GLN A 234 6.76 16.59 41.90
N GLU A 235 7.04 17.78 42.44
CA GLU A 235 6.88 19.04 41.71
C GLU A 235 7.77 19.08 40.45
N ARG A 236 9.06 18.76 40.59
CA ARG A 236 9.99 18.68 39.47
C ARG A 236 9.63 17.59 38.46
N LEU A 237 9.09 16.47 38.92
CA LEU A 237 8.63 15.38 38.05
C LEU A 237 7.43 15.82 37.20
N VAL A 238 6.45 16.49 37.82
CA VAL A 238 5.28 17.06 37.13
C VAL A 238 5.71 18.08 36.09
N ASP A 239 6.62 19.00 36.43
CA ASP A 239 7.13 20.00 35.49
C ASP A 239 7.84 19.36 34.29
N SER A 240 8.65 18.34 34.56
CA SER A 240 9.38 17.61 33.52
C SER A 240 8.45 16.83 32.59
N LEU A 241 7.43 16.16 33.14
CA LEU A 241 6.43 15.45 32.34
C LEU A 241 5.57 16.42 31.53
N THR A 242 5.20 17.55 32.13
CA THR A 242 4.46 18.61 31.43
C THR A 242 5.26 19.15 30.25
N THR A 243 6.57 19.37 30.44
CA THR A 243 7.47 19.81 29.37
C THR A 243 7.64 18.74 28.29
N CYS A 244 7.67 17.46 28.67
CA CYS A 244 7.82 16.33 27.76
C CYS A 244 6.60 16.10 26.85
N LEU A 245 5.40 16.40 27.35
CA LEU A 245 4.13 16.18 26.66
C LEU A 245 3.64 17.39 25.83
N LYS A 246 4.28 18.55 25.98
CA LYS A 246 4.03 19.75 25.15
C LYS A 246 4.67 19.59 23.76
#